data_AF-A0A0T5ZL54-F1
#
_entry.id   AF-A0A0T5ZL54-F1
#
_cell.length_a   1.000
_cell.length_b   1.000
_cell.length_c   1.000
_cell.angle_alpha   90.00
_cell.angle_beta   90.00
_cell.angle_gamma   90.00
#
_symmetry.space_group_name_H-M   'P 1'
#
loop_
_entity.id
_entity.type
_entity.pdbx_description
1 polymer ?
#
loop_
_entity_poly.entity_id
_entity_poly.type
_entity_poly.pdbx_seq_one_letter_code
_entity_poly.pdbx_strand_id
1 'polypeptide(L)'
;MKLKSLPYLNKNPRKGGNKKTRRIPINSNLRKILLGLKSGGSDYVFPSSDGKPYMRQDSLNRAFIGALRRSKINHLRFHNLRHTAATRMIGSGANIVAVSRILGHADLKTTMRYTHPDDSLKDAVEKLTVFSSVTDIFTDMLGMEKN
;
A
#
# COMPACT_ATOMS: atom_id res chain seq x y z
N MET A 1 -7.73 1.49 -15.98
CA MET A 1 -8.01 1.79 -14.56
C MET A 1 -8.93 3.00 -14.54
N LYS A 2 -10.08 2.91 -13.87
CA LYS A 2 -11.12 3.95 -13.88
C LYS A 2 -11.35 4.46 -12.45
N LEU A 3 -11.57 5.76 -12.29
CA LEU A 3 -12.00 6.40 -11.04
C LEU A 3 -13.54 6.31 -10.98
N LYS A 4 -14.08 5.20 -10.48
CA LYS A 4 -15.55 5.00 -10.43
C LYS A 4 -16.19 5.27 -9.06
N SER A 5 -15.43 5.28 -7.96
CA SER A 5 -15.94 5.68 -6.64
C SER A 5 -14.79 6.00 -5.68
N LEU A 6 -14.77 7.22 -5.16
CA LEU A 6 -13.85 7.63 -4.09
C LEU A 6 -14.29 6.93 -2.79
N PRO A 7 -13.40 6.33 -1.96
CA PRO A 7 -11.93 6.42 -1.88
C PRO A 7 -11.15 5.22 -2.49
N TYR A 8 -11.66 4.57 -3.54
CA TYR A 8 -11.07 3.32 -4.04
C TYR A 8 -10.62 3.39 -5.51
N LEU A 9 -9.50 2.73 -5.80
CA LEU A 9 -9.11 2.44 -7.17
C LEU A 9 -9.70 1.10 -7.62
N ASN A 10 -10.37 1.11 -8.79
CA ASN A 10 -10.86 -0.11 -9.42
C ASN A 10 -9.85 -0.62 -10.47
N LYS A 11 -9.29 -1.80 -10.21
CA LYS A 11 -8.50 -2.56 -11.18
C LYS A 11 -9.36 -3.62 -11.86
N ASN A 12 -9.74 -3.36 -13.11
CA ASN A 12 -10.40 -4.35 -13.95
C ASN A 12 -9.47 -5.55 -14.21
N PRO A 13 -10.03 -6.78 -14.32
CA PRO A 13 -9.28 -7.93 -14.80
C PRO A 13 -8.73 -7.73 -16.20
N ARG A 14 -7.60 -8.39 -16.48
CA ARG A 14 -7.10 -8.56 -17.85
C ARG A 14 -8.04 -9.51 -18.60
N LYS A 15 -8.25 -9.29 -19.91
CA LYS A 15 -9.05 -10.15 -20.79
C LYS A 15 -8.45 -11.57 -20.76
N GLY A 16 -9.26 -12.59 -20.42
CA GLY A 16 -8.85 -14.01 -20.48
C GLY A 16 -8.57 -14.73 -19.16
N GLY A 17 -8.99 -14.23 -17.99
CA GLY A 17 -8.89 -15.00 -16.75
C GLY A 17 -9.88 -14.58 -15.66
N ASN A 18 -10.39 -15.55 -14.90
CA ASN A 18 -11.28 -15.40 -13.75
C ASN A 18 -10.62 -14.61 -12.60
N LYS A 19 -10.39 -13.30 -12.77
CA LYS A 19 -9.86 -12.44 -11.70
C LYS A 19 -10.90 -11.39 -11.33
N LYS A 20 -11.38 -11.47 -10.08
CA LYS A 20 -12.35 -10.53 -9.52
C LYS A 20 -11.77 -9.12 -9.50
N THR A 21 -12.62 -8.13 -9.80
CA THR A 21 -12.33 -6.71 -9.60
C THR A 21 -11.86 -6.47 -8.17
N ARG A 22 -10.72 -5.79 -8.00
CA ARG A 22 -10.19 -5.43 -6.67
C ARG A 22 -10.32 -3.93 -6.43
N ARG A 23 -10.89 -3.57 -5.28
CA ARG A 23 -10.92 -2.20 -4.76
C ARG A 23 -9.69 -2.01 -3.89
N ILE A 24 -8.83 -1.07 -4.26
CA ILE A 24 -7.61 -0.75 -3.52
C ILE A 24 -7.82 0.61 -2.85
N PRO A 25 -7.75 0.71 -1.51
CA PRO A 25 -7.83 2.00 -0.82
C PRO A 25 -6.62 2.86 -1.20
N ILE A 26 -6.85 4.17 -1.31
CA ILE A 26 -5.78 5.15 -1.58
C ILE A 26 -5.73 6.21 -0.51
N ASN A 27 -4.51 6.68 -0.22
CA ASN A 27 -4.32 7.80 0.68
C ASN A 27 -4.71 9.13 0.00
N SER A 28 -4.89 10.17 0.82
CA SER A 28 -5.31 11.50 0.39
C SER A 28 -4.33 12.14 -0.59
N ASN A 29 -3.02 11.90 -0.43
CA ASN A 29 -1.99 12.45 -1.32
C ASN A 29 -2.08 11.86 -2.72
N LEU A 30 -2.19 10.53 -2.83
CA LEU A 30 -2.39 9.85 -4.11
C LEU A 30 -3.71 10.30 -4.74
N ARG A 31 -4.79 10.43 -3.95
CA ARG A 31 -6.07 10.97 -4.44
C ARG A 31 -5.90 12.36 -5.05
N LYS A 32 -5.25 13.30 -4.35
CA LYS A 32 -4.99 14.65 -4.85
C LYS A 32 -4.21 14.63 -6.16
N ILE A 33 -3.15 13.84 -6.23
CA ILE A 33 -2.33 13.69 -7.45
C ILE A 33 -3.19 13.16 -8.61
N LEU A 34 -3.94 12.08 -8.40
CA LEU A 34 -4.73 11.46 -9.47
C LEU A 34 -5.87 12.37 -9.96
N LEU A 35 -6.48 13.17 -9.09
CA LEU A 35 -7.50 14.15 -9.48
C LEU A 35 -6.92 15.36 -10.21
N GLY A 36 -5.67 15.72 -9.92
CA GLY A 36 -4.96 16.79 -10.64
C GLY A 36 -4.50 16.38 -12.05
N LEU A 37 -4.57 15.10 -12.41
CA LEU A 37 -4.25 14.66 -13.76
C LEU A 37 -5.37 15.05 -14.72
N LYS A 38 -5.04 15.83 -15.76
CA LYS A 38 -5.97 16.14 -16.85
C LYS A 38 -6.24 14.87 -17.65
N SER A 39 -7.39 14.23 -17.45
CA SER A 39 -7.80 13.05 -18.23
C SER A 39 -8.33 13.39 -19.62
N GLY A 40 -8.42 14.67 -19.99
CA GLY A 40 -8.87 15.11 -21.31
C GLY A 40 -10.27 14.64 -21.68
N GLY A 41 -11.16 14.46 -20.69
CA GLY A 41 -12.50 13.89 -20.89
C GLY A 41 -12.55 12.36 -20.98
N SER A 42 -11.41 11.68 -20.84
CA SER A 42 -11.36 10.21 -20.80
C SER A 42 -11.84 9.65 -19.46
N ASP A 43 -12.53 8.51 -19.51
CA ASP A 43 -12.87 7.64 -18.38
C ASP A 43 -11.65 7.05 -17.64
N TYR A 44 -10.47 7.14 -18.24
CA TYR A 44 -9.24 6.53 -17.74
C TYR A 44 -8.36 7.56 -17.01
N VAL A 45 -7.74 7.11 -15.92
CA VAL A 45 -6.79 7.94 -15.14
C VAL A 45 -5.49 8.21 -15.91
N PHE A 46 -5.10 7.26 -16.77
CA PHE A 46 -3.91 7.35 -17.61
C PHE A 46 -4.31 7.04 -19.06
N PRO A 47 -4.92 8.01 -19.77
CA PRO A 47 -5.26 7.85 -21.16
C PRO A 47 -4.01 7.97 -22.04
N SER A 48 -4.01 7.24 -23.15
CA SER A 48 -3.14 7.50 -24.29
C SER A 48 -3.62 8.74 -25.06
N SER A 49 -2.85 9.23 -26.02
CA SER A 49 -3.18 10.42 -26.83
C SER A 49 -4.52 10.30 -27.58
N ASP A 50 -4.98 9.09 -27.83
CA ASP A 50 -6.25 8.74 -28.46
C ASP A 50 -7.40 8.51 -27.44
N GLY A 51 -7.20 8.85 -26.16
CA GLY A 51 -8.20 8.71 -25.10
C GLY A 51 -8.43 7.27 -24.61
N LYS A 52 -7.75 6.29 -25.21
CA LYS A 52 -7.84 4.85 -24.88
C LYS A 52 -6.85 4.48 -23.77
N PRO A 53 -7.04 3.35 -23.06
CA PRO A 53 -6.07 2.94 -22.06
C PRO A 53 -4.76 2.50 -22.73
N TYR A 54 -3.62 2.75 -22.08
CA TYR A 54 -2.35 2.16 -22.51
C TYR A 54 -2.46 0.63 -22.55
N MET A 55 -2.42 0.07 -23.75
CA MET A 55 -2.58 -1.38 -23.97
C MET A 55 -1.26 -2.15 -23.89
N ARG A 56 -0.13 -1.48 -24.10
CA ARG A 56 1.22 -2.09 -24.10
C ARG A 56 1.99 -1.74 -22.85
N GLN A 57 2.58 -2.76 -22.23
CA GLN A 57 3.46 -2.65 -21.07
C GLN A 57 4.67 -1.72 -21.37
N ASP A 58 5.11 -1.69 -22.63
CA ASP A 58 6.26 -0.92 -23.09
C ASP A 58 6.07 0.60 -22.98
N SER A 59 4.84 1.09 -23.10
CA SER A 59 4.55 2.53 -22.97
C SER A 59 4.70 3.00 -21.52
N LEU A 60 4.28 2.17 -20.55
CA LEU A 60 4.51 2.44 -19.13
C LEU A 60 5.99 2.30 -18.78
N ASN A 61 6.69 1.32 -19.34
CA ASN A 61 8.13 1.14 -19.15
C ASN A 61 8.92 2.35 -19.67
N ARG A 62 8.58 2.88 -20.86
CA ARG A 62 9.22 4.10 -21.40
C ARG A 62 9.02 5.31 -20.49
N ALA A 63 7.80 5.54 -20.02
CA ALA A 63 7.51 6.62 -19.08
C ALA A 63 8.29 6.46 -17.76
N PHE A 64 8.37 5.22 -17.25
CA PHE A 64 9.13 4.88 -16.05
C PHE A 64 10.64 5.11 -16.22
N ILE A 65 11.24 4.64 -17.31
CA ILE A 65 12.66 4.88 -17.64
C ILE A 65 12.94 6.39 -17.74
N GLY A 66 12.04 7.14 -18.39
CA GLY A 66 12.15 8.59 -18.45
C GLY A 66 12.12 9.26 -17.07
N ALA A 67 11.28 8.76 -16.15
CA ALA A 67 11.25 9.23 -14.76
C ALA A 67 12.55 8.90 -14.01
N LEU A 68 13.08 7.68 -14.16
CA LEU A 68 14.35 7.27 -13.56
C LEU A 68 15.53 8.14 -14.00
N ARG A 69 15.58 8.46 -15.31
CA ARG A 69 16.61 9.36 -15.86
C ARG A 69 16.54 10.75 -15.25
N ARG A 70 15.33 11.31 -15.10
CA ARG A 70 15.14 12.63 -14.46
C ARG A 70 15.47 12.61 -12.97
N SER A 71 15.22 11.50 -12.28
CA SER A 71 15.54 11.34 -10.86
C SER A 71 17.00 10.91 -10.60
N LYS A 72 17.81 10.69 -11.65
CA LYS A 72 19.18 10.16 -11.56
C LYS A 72 19.28 8.83 -10.79
N ILE A 73 18.24 7.98 -10.88
CA ILE A 73 18.22 6.67 -10.24
C ILE A 73 18.56 5.60 -11.26
N ASN A 74 19.58 4.80 -10.97
CA ASN A 74 19.99 3.67 -11.81
C ASN A 74 19.50 2.34 -11.22
N HIS A 75 19.41 1.29 -12.05
CA HIS A 75 19.14 -0.10 -11.65
C HIS A 75 17.79 -0.35 -10.92
N LEU A 76 16.81 0.56 -11.02
CA LEU A 76 15.47 0.34 -10.46
C LEU A 76 14.53 -0.29 -11.50
N ARG A 77 13.95 -1.45 -11.19
CA ARG A 77 12.92 -2.09 -12.02
C ARG A 77 11.52 -1.67 -11.57
N PHE A 78 10.53 -1.74 -12.47
CA PHE A 78 9.16 -1.31 -12.15
C PHE A 78 8.54 -2.07 -10.96
N HIS A 79 8.86 -3.37 -10.81
CA HIS A 79 8.37 -4.17 -9.67
C HIS A 79 9.02 -3.78 -8.34
N ASN A 80 10.19 -3.12 -8.34
CA ASN A 80 10.82 -2.64 -7.12
C ASN A 80 9.95 -1.60 -6.40
N LEU A 81 9.15 -0.82 -7.13
CA LEU A 81 8.18 0.08 -6.52
C LEU A 81 7.16 -0.67 -5.64
N ARG A 82 6.75 -1.88 -6.08
CA ARG A 82 5.88 -2.75 -5.29
C ARG A 82 6.58 -3.24 -4.03
N HIS A 83 7.85 -3.64 -4.16
CA HIS A 83 8.66 -4.08 -3.03
C HIS A 83 8.82 -2.95 -2.01
N THR A 84 9.21 -1.76 -2.44
CA THR A 84 9.33 -0.58 -1.57
C THR A 84 8.02 -0.23 -0.88
N ALA A 85 6.89 -0.30 -1.58
CA ALA A 85 5.57 -0.08 -0.96
C ALA A 85 5.25 -1.13 0.12
N ALA A 86 5.55 -2.41 -0.15
CA ALA A 86 5.34 -3.50 0.82
C ALA A 86 6.19 -3.29 2.08
N THR A 87 7.50 -3.09 1.92
CA THR A 87 8.44 -2.87 3.02
C THR A 87 8.06 -1.64 3.85
N ARG A 88 7.69 -0.52 3.21
CA ARG A 88 7.28 0.70 3.94
C ARG A 88 5.98 0.52 4.73
N MET A 89 4.98 -0.16 4.17
CA MET A 89 3.74 -0.43 4.90
C MET A 89 4.00 -1.33 6.10
N ILE A 90 4.77 -2.41 5.92
CA ILE A 90 5.12 -3.33 7.02
C ILE A 90 5.96 -2.63 8.08
N GLY A 91 6.98 -1.86 7.69
CA GLY A 91 7.80 -1.07 8.61
C GLY A 91 7.03 0.01 9.39
N SER A 92 5.90 0.48 8.87
CA SER A 92 4.98 1.36 9.60
C SER A 92 4.02 0.62 10.56
N GLY A 93 4.18 -0.69 10.73
CA GLY A 93 3.34 -1.53 11.58
C GLY A 93 2.02 -1.98 10.95
N ALA A 94 1.86 -1.85 9.62
CA ALA A 94 0.64 -2.30 8.97
C ALA A 94 0.49 -3.83 9.00
N ASN A 95 -0.74 -4.29 9.19
CA ASN A 95 -1.06 -5.72 9.17
C ASN A 95 -0.65 -6.38 7.84
N ILE A 96 0.15 -7.45 7.90
CA ILE A 96 0.69 -8.13 6.72
C ILE A 96 -0.39 -8.70 5.79
N VAL A 97 -1.51 -9.18 6.34
CA VAL A 97 -2.64 -9.69 5.55
C VAL A 97 -3.30 -8.56 4.78
N ALA A 98 -3.45 -7.38 5.41
CA ALA A 98 -3.95 -6.18 4.74
C ALA A 98 -3.01 -5.75 3.61
N VAL A 99 -1.69 -5.71 3.85
CA VAL A 99 -0.68 -5.42 2.83
C VAL A 99 -0.76 -6.43 1.67
N SER A 100 -0.84 -7.73 1.96
CA SER A 100 -0.97 -8.79 0.95
C SER A 100 -2.21 -8.60 0.07
N ARG A 101 -3.34 -8.20 0.66
CA ARG A 101 -4.59 -7.92 -0.07
C ARG A 101 -4.51 -6.66 -0.94
N ILE A 102 -3.90 -5.59 -0.44
CA ILE A 102 -3.64 -4.34 -1.19
C ILE A 102 -2.75 -4.64 -2.40
N LEU A 103 -1.69 -5.43 -2.19
CA LEU A 103 -0.82 -5.92 -3.25
C LEU A 103 -1.48 -7.05 -4.06
N GLY A 104 -2.61 -7.60 -3.63
CA GLY A 104 -3.30 -8.70 -4.30
C GLY A 104 -2.37 -9.84 -4.71
N HIS A 105 -1.47 -10.22 -3.80
CA HIS A 105 -0.71 -11.47 -3.89
C HIS A 105 -1.67 -12.64 -3.68
N ALA A 106 -1.49 -13.70 -4.46
CA ALA A 106 -2.33 -14.90 -4.36
C ALA A 106 -1.98 -15.72 -3.11
N ASP A 107 -0.71 -15.71 -2.72
CA ASP A 107 -0.17 -16.40 -1.55
C ASP A 107 0.48 -15.38 -0.60
N LEU A 108 0.14 -15.48 0.68
CA LEU A 108 0.73 -14.68 1.76
C LEU A 108 2.25 -14.87 1.85
N LYS A 109 2.78 -16.04 1.50
CA LYS A 109 4.23 -16.34 1.47
C LYS A 109 5.00 -15.34 0.61
N THR A 110 4.38 -14.81 -0.45
CA THR A 110 4.99 -13.76 -1.30
C THR A 110 5.20 -12.45 -0.54
N THR A 111 4.33 -12.14 0.42
CA THR A 111 4.38 -10.94 1.26
C THR A 111 5.30 -11.12 2.47
N MET A 112 5.42 -12.34 3.00
CA MET A 112 6.33 -12.68 4.11
C MET A 112 7.80 -12.34 3.82
N ARG A 113 8.21 -12.28 2.55
CA ARG A 113 9.57 -11.82 2.17
C ARG A 113 9.93 -10.41 2.70
N TYR A 114 8.94 -9.56 2.99
CA TYR A 114 9.18 -8.18 3.42
C TYR A 114 9.06 -7.98 4.94
N THR A 115 8.89 -9.06 5.72
CA THR A 115 8.88 -8.98 7.18
C THR A 115 10.27 -9.29 7.72
N HIS A 116 10.74 -8.48 8.66
CA HIS A 116 11.90 -8.76 9.49
C HIS A 116 11.39 -9.03 10.91
N PRO A 117 11.30 -10.30 11.34
CA PRO A 117 10.70 -10.65 12.62
C PRO A 117 11.41 -9.98 13.79
N ASP A 118 12.74 -9.97 13.76
CA ASP A 118 13.61 -9.59 14.88
C ASP A 118 13.45 -8.12 15.29
N ASP A 119 13.16 -7.22 14.35
CA ASP A 119 12.96 -5.79 14.61
C ASP A 119 11.63 -5.49 15.31
N SER A 120 10.68 -6.43 15.32
CA SER A 120 9.30 -6.19 15.75
C SER A 120 8.89 -6.87 17.05
N LEU A 121 9.68 -7.81 17.56
CA LEU A 121 9.32 -8.61 18.73
C LEU A 121 9.23 -7.78 20.00
N LYS A 122 10.22 -6.90 20.25
CA LYS A 122 10.23 -6.02 21.43
C LYS A 122 9.05 -5.05 21.40
N ASP A 123 8.84 -4.36 20.28
CA ASP A 123 7.72 -3.44 20.08
C ASP A 123 6.35 -4.13 20.22
N ALA A 124 6.24 -5.39 19.80
CA ALA A 124 5.00 -6.16 19.93
C ALA A 124 4.69 -6.51 21.38
N VAL A 125 5.69 -6.89 22.17
CA VAL A 125 5.54 -7.15 23.60
C VAL A 125 5.30 -5.86 24.37
N GLU A 126 6.01 -4.78 24.03
CA GLU A 126 5.86 -3.47 24.69
C GLU A 126 4.43 -2.92 24.55
N LYS A 127 3.74 -3.17 23.43
CA LYS A 127 2.33 -2.77 23.25
C LYS A 127 1.36 -3.40 24.25
N LEU A 128 1.75 -4.48 24.95
CA LEU A 128 0.92 -5.08 26.00
C LEU A 128 0.84 -4.17 27.24
N THR A 129 1.79 -3.26 27.46
CA THR A 129 1.77 -2.34 28.62
C THR A 129 0.56 -1.43 28.62
N VAL A 130 0.03 -1.06 27.44
CA VAL A 130 -1.20 -0.28 27.27
C VAL A 130 -2.42 -0.97 27.90
N PHE A 131 -2.43 -2.30 27.95
CA PHE A 131 -3.52 -3.09 28.55
C PHE A 131 -3.25 -3.45 30.02
N SER A 132 -2.04 -3.21 30.51
CA SER A 132 -1.62 -3.53 31.88
C SER A 132 -2.02 -2.45 32.91
N SER A 133 -2.55 -1.29 32.49
CA SER A 133 -3.01 -0.21 33.38
C SER A 133 -4.16 -0.59 34.33
N VAL A 134 -4.61 -1.85 34.28
CA VAL A 134 -5.51 -2.45 35.27
C VAL A 134 -4.88 -2.50 36.66
N THR A 135 -3.53 -2.54 36.78
CA THR A 135 -2.86 -2.50 38.08
C THR A 135 -2.93 -1.14 38.76
N ASP A 136 -3.06 -0.03 38.00
CA ASP A 136 -3.19 1.30 38.61
C ASP A 136 -4.58 1.47 39.24
N ILE A 137 -5.61 0.88 38.62
CA ILE A 137 -6.97 0.84 39.18
C ILE A 137 -7.01 0.02 40.48
N PHE A 138 -6.31 -1.13 40.54
CA PHE A 138 -6.26 -1.94 41.75
C PHE A 138 -5.40 -1.32 42.85
N THR A 139 -4.36 -0.56 42.50
CA THR A 139 -3.49 0.10 43.48
C THR A 139 -4.19 1.31 44.11
N ASP A 140 -4.91 2.10 43.31
CA ASP A 140 -5.74 3.21 43.82
C ASP A 140 -6.97 2.71 44.61
N MET A 141 -7.50 1.53 44.29
CA MET A 141 -8.65 0.94 44.99
C MET A 141 -8.28 0.25 46.31
N LEU A 142 -7.02 -0.16 46.49
CA LEU A 142 -6.54 -0.85 47.71
C LEU A 142 -5.86 0.07 48.73
N GLY A 143 -5.71 1.38 48.46
CA GLY A 143 -5.39 2.38 49.49
C GLY A 143 -4.18 2.05 50.37
N MET A 144 -3.16 1.36 49.84
CA MET A 144 -1.95 1.09 50.60
C MET A 144 -1.03 2.32 50.56
N GLU A 145 -1.25 3.22 51.51
CA GLU A 145 -0.23 4.20 51.92
C GLU A 145 1.05 3.45 52.31
N LYS A 146 2.15 3.80 51.65
CA LYS A 146 3.50 3.37 52.03
C LYS A 146 3.86 4.06 53.35
N ASN A 147 3.92 3.29 54.43
CA ASN A 147 4.80 3.57 55.58
C ASN A 147 6.18 3.00 55.33
#